data_AF-A0A2N9PEI4-F1
#
_entry.id   AF-A0A2N9PEI4-F1
#
_cell.length_a   1.000
_cell.length_b   1.000
_cell.length_c   1.000
_cell.angle_alpha   90.00
_cell.angle_beta   90.00
_cell.angle_gamma   90.00
#
_symmetry.space_group_name_H-M   'P 1'
#
loop_
_entity.id
_entity.type
_entity.pdbx_description
1 polymer ?
#
loop_
_entity_poly.entity_id
_entity_poly.type
_entity_poly.pdbx_seq_one_letter_code
_entity_poly.pdbx_strand_id
1 'polypeptide(L)'
;MNRLIIFLLLLILHNNYAQNSAKELEKTFISKNEKLFLDNFPDSFNKFKSTFGWNDKLEKPNLLYNNANEYIDYFFKLVLKPNYNIYQNKIIKISINGKWEADAVGYFQIKLHNIIKTNKDFVKLLSSINEREISSFWRFYFDSEDLDYPNELNTVLDKEMKNRAKMIFEKMKLEKNQDPENISKNQQSKYQIFDKDGYTNLRAGKNSNSKIIAKLESGEEITIIESIDNWWKIQNKNKKQGYVHKSRIKLKEEDKLVSDNLNFIKNLEKKGFKNILEKKCDLNQDNINDKIIVYSTVFSKKSSIDDYKEFIVCVLIGDDLFHNKNIIEKYYKDNVAAGFNDIKIKDNFFTVEQVNGSGYGIVQEYTTFKYSKINNKIILHKYSRIETLRSSGDEDEKTFNFSEKNFGRILFEDYNSETIYEKCKK
;
A
#
# COMPACT_ATOMS: atom_id res chain seq x y z
N MET A 1 -6.56 -45.91 -10.79
CA MET A 1 -5.27 -46.05 -11.51
C MET A 1 -4.95 -44.92 -12.51
N ASN A 2 -5.91 -44.24 -13.14
CA ASN A 2 -5.61 -43.28 -14.23
C ASN A 2 -5.10 -41.87 -13.84
N ARG A 3 -5.33 -41.37 -12.62
CA ARG A 3 -4.87 -40.01 -12.25
C ARG A 3 -3.37 -39.89 -12.01
N LEU A 4 -2.73 -40.94 -11.48
CA LEU A 4 -1.28 -40.96 -11.27
C LEU A 4 -0.53 -41.07 -12.60
N ILE A 5 -1.05 -41.87 -13.54
CA ILE A 5 -0.46 -42.10 -14.87
C ILE A 5 -0.50 -40.83 -15.73
N ILE A 6 -1.62 -40.08 -15.71
CA ILE A 6 -1.74 -38.79 -16.42
C ILE A 6 -0.78 -37.74 -15.85
N PHE A 7 -0.62 -37.69 -14.52
CA PHE A 7 0.32 -36.77 -13.87
C PHE A 7 1.79 -37.12 -14.19
N LEU A 8 2.13 -38.41 -14.21
CA LEU A 8 3.45 -38.90 -14.64
C LEU A 8 3.72 -38.56 -16.12
N LEU A 9 2.76 -38.78 -17.01
CA LEU A 9 2.89 -38.47 -18.44
C LEU A 9 3.09 -36.97 -18.71
N LEU A 10 2.36 -36.10 -18.01
CA LEU A 10 2.52 -34.65 -18.13
C LEU A 10 3.90 -34.19 -17.61
N LEU A 11 4.40 -34.79 -16.53
CA LEU A 11 5.75 -34.53 -16.00
C LEU A 11 6.84 -34.97 -16.97
N ILE A 12 6.70 -36.15 -17.59
CA ILE A 12 7.64 -36.69 -18.58
C ILE A 12 7.66 -35.81 -19.85
N LEU A 13 6.49 -35.38 -20.34
CA LEU A 13 6.39 -34.52 -21.53
C LEU A 13 7.01 -33.12 -21.29
N HIS A 14 6.76 -32.53 -20.12
CA HIS A 14 7.33 -31.21 -19.79
C HIS A 14 8.86 -31.27 -19.67
N ASN A 15 9.39 -32.37 -19.13
CA ASN A 15 10.83 -32.57 -18.98
C ASN A 15 11.52 -32.80 -20.33
N ASN A 16 10.89 -33.56 -21.23
CA ASN A 16 11.39 -33.77 -22.60
C ASN A 16 11.43 -32.46 -23.41
N TYR A 17 10.43 -31.58 -23.25
CA TYR A 17 10.41 -30.30 -23.95
C TYR A 17 11.54 -29.36 -23.47
N ALA A 18 11.75 -29.24 -22.16
CA ALA A 18 12.82 -28.43 -21.60
C ALA A 18 14.21 -28.91 -22.06
N GLN A 19 14.45 -30.23 -22.02
CA GLN A 19 15.69 -30.83 -22.51
C GLN A 19 15.91 -30.60 -24.01
N ASN A 20 14.87 -30.69 -24.83
CA ASN A 20 14.97 -30.42 -26.26
C ASN A 20 15.28 -28.95 -26.54
N SER A 21 14.67 -28.02 -25.80
CA SER A 21 14.95 -26.59 -25.95
C SER A 21 16.39 -26.23 -25.57
N ALA A 22 16.93 -26.84 -24.52
CA ALA A 22 18.32 -26.64 -24.10
C ALA A 22 19.32 -27.18 -25.15
N LYS A 23 19.04 -28.34 -25.75
CA LYS A 23 19.87 -28.90 -26.84
C LYS A 23 19.89 -28.01 -28.08
N GLU A 24 18.75 -27.44 -28.46
CA GLU A 24 18.71 -26.51 -29.61
C GLU A 24 19.44 -25.20 -29.30
N LEU A 25 19.36 -24.71 -28.06
CA LEU A 25 20.13 -23.56 -27.61
C LEU A 25 21.65 -23.82 -27.66
N GLU A 26 22.09 -25.00 -27.22
CA GLU A 26 23.51 -25.43 -27.32
C GLU A 26 23.99 -25.47 -28.77
N LYS A 27 23.21 -26.11 -29.65
CA LYS A 27 23.54 -26.20 -31.09
C LYS A 27 23.67 -24.82 -31.73
N THR A 28 22.76 -23.90 -31.42
CA THR A 28 22.78 -22.53 -31.97
C THR A 28 23.91 -21.69 -31.39
N PHE A 29 24.28 -21.92 -30.13
CA PHE A 29 25.44 -21.29 -29.49
C PHE A 29 26.77 -21.74 -30.10
N ILE A 30 26.93 -23.04 -30.37
CA ILE A 30 28.14 -23.61 -30.99
C ILE A 30 28.28 -23.14 -32.44
N SER A 31 27.19 -23.17 -33.21
CA SER A 31 27.19 -22.72 -34.62
C SER A 31 27.24 -21.20 -34.80
N LYS A 32 27.16 -20.42 -33.71
CA LYS A 32 27.12 -18.94 -33.70
C LYS A 32 26.02 -18.35 -34.59
N ASN A 33 24.89 -19.05 -34.73
CA ASN A 33 23.70 -18.52 -35.39
C ASN A 33 22.98 -17.55 -34.43
N GLU A 34 23.35 -16.27 -34.48
CA GLU A 34 22.92 -15.25 -33.52
C GLU A 34 21.40 -15.12 -33.41
N LYS A 35 20.69 -15.04 -34.54
CA LYS A 35 19.23 -14.89 -34.56
C LYS A 35 18.53 -16.10 -33.94
N LEU A 36 18.93 -17.31 -34.36
CA LEU A 36 18.32 -18.54 -33.87
C LEU A 36 18.66 -18.80 -32.40
N PHE A 37 19.87 -18.43 -31.97
CA PHE A 37 20.26 -18.44 -30.56
C PHE A 37 19.35 -17.52 -29.73
N LEU A 38 19.15 -16.27 -30.16
CA LEU A 38 18.28 -15.31 -29.48
C LEU A 38 16.81 -15.77 -29.45
N ASP A 39 16.33 -16.39 -30.53
CA ASP A 39 14.99 -16.98 -30.60
C ASP A 39 14.81 -18.10 -29.57
N ASN A 40 15.82 -18.98 -29.45
CA ASN A 40 15.81 -20.12 -28.53
C ASN A 40 16.22 -19.77 -27.08
N PHE A 41 16.81 -18.60 -26.84
CA PHE A 41 17.17 -18.19 -25.48
C PHE A 41 15.91 -18.08 -24.60
N PRO A 42 15.97 -18.48 -23.31
CA PRO A 42 14.80 -18.42 -22.42
C PRO A 42 14.09 -17.07 -22.41
N ASP A 43 12.77 -17.08 -22.27
CA ASP A 43 11.91 -15.88 -22.30
C ASP A 43 11.00 -15.76 -21.06
N SER A 44 11.33 -16.50 -20.00
CA SER A 44 10.67 -16.42 -18.68
C SER A 44 11.60 -17.01 -17.62
N PHE A 45 11.41 -16.62 -16.36
CA PHE A 45 12.23 -17.13 -15.25
C PHE A 45 12.24 -18.66 -15.17
N ASN A 46 11.07 -19.30 -15.28
CA ASN A 46 10.95 -20.76 -15.19
C ASN A 46 11.74 -21.49 -16.29
N LYS A 47 11.66 -20.99 -17.53
CA LYS A 47 12.45 -21.57 -18.63
C LYS A 47 13.94 -21.34 -18.40
N PHE A 48 14.32 -20.16 -17.95
CA PHE A 48 15.71 -19.83 -17.64
C PHE A 48 16.27 -20.79 -16.57
N LYS A 49 15.55 -20.98 -15.46
CA LYS A 49 15.94 -21.92 -14.40
C LYS A 49 15.98 -23.37 -14.91
N SER A 50 15.01 -23.80 -15.73
CA SER A 50 15.04 -25.16 -16.29
C SER A 50 16.14 -25.41 -17.31
N THR A 51 16.71 -24.35 -17.88
CA THR A 51 17.82 -24.45 -18.83
C THR A 51 19.18 -24.40 -18.12
N PHE A 52 19.35 -23.44 -17.20
CA PHE A 52 20.65 -23.09 -16.61
C PHE A 52 20.76 -23.31 -15.10
N GLY A 53 19.65 -23.54 -14.39
CA GLY A 53 19.63 -23.69 -12.94
C GLY A 53 19.74 -25.14 -12.46
N TRP A 54 19.77 -25.31 -11.14
CA TRP A 54 19.68 -26.63 -10.51
C TRP A 54 18.28 -27.21 -10.66
N ASN A 55 18.17 -28.52 -10.90
CA ASN A 55 16.89 -29.21 -10.94
C ASN A 55 16.57 -29.80 -9.58
N ASP A 56 15.85 -29.04 -8.75
CA ASP A 56 15.46 -29.43 -7.39
C ASP A 56 14.73 -30.78 -7.34
N LYS A 57 13.99 -31.14 -8.40
CA LYS A 57 13.20 -32.39 -8.43
C LYS A 57 14.03 -33.63 -8.75
N LEU A 58 15.10 -33.46 -9.51
CA LEU A 58 15.99 -34.54 -9.94
C LEU A 58 17.31 -34.52 -9.20
N GLU A 59 17.50 -33.57 -8.29
CA GLU A 59 18.72 -33.33 -7.51
C GLU A 59 19.98 -33.34 -8.39
N LYS A 60 19.90 -32.69 -9.55
CA LYS A 60 21.00 -32.63 -10.52
C LYS A 60 21.00 -31.33 -11.32
N PRO A 61 22.13 -30.91 -11.89
CA PRO A 61 22.17 -29.74 -12.76
C PRO A 61 21.35 -29.98 -14.05
N ASN A 62 20.71 -28.91 -14.55
CA ASN A 62 20.15 -28.94 -15.91
C ASN A 62 21.27 -28.92 -16.96
N LEU A 63 20.93 -29.25 -18.21
CA LEU A 63 21.90 -29.54 -19.27
C LEU A 63 22.98 -28.46 -19.43
N LEU A 64 22.61 -27.18 -19.35
CA LEU A 64 23.52 -26.05 -19.59
C LEU A 64 23.98 -25.35 -18.31
N TYR A 65 23.77 -25.96 -17.14
CA TYR A 65 24.13 -25.38 -15.84
C TYR A 65 25.61 -25.02 -15.75
N ASN A 66 26.52 -25.96 -16.05
CA ASN A 66 27.97 -25.78 -15.86
C ASN A 66 28.55 -24.65 -16.73
N ASN A 67 27.96 -24.39 -17.90
CA ASN A 67 28.45 -23.40 -18.85
C ASN A 67 27.53 -22.17 -18.92
N ALA A 68 26.57 -22.02 -18.00
CA ALA A 68 25.49 -21.03 -18.10
C ALA A 68 26.01 -19.60 -18.33
N ASN A 69 27.11 -19.22 -17.67
CA ASN A 69 27.69 -17.89 -17.77
C ASN A 69 28.08 -17.53 -19.20
N GLU A 70 28.62 -18.47 -19.98
CA GLU A 70 29.02 -18.23 -21.38
C GLU A 70 27.80 -17.92 -22.27
N TYR A 71 26.69 -18.63 -22.05
CA TYR A 71 25.44 -18.42 -22.76
C TYR A 71 24.81 -17.08 -22.38
N ILE A 72 24.82 -16.75 -21.10
CA ILE A 72 24.32 -15.48 -20.57
C ILE A 72 25.16 -14.32 -21.13
N ASP A 73 26.48 -14.42 -21.11
CA ASP A 73 27.40 -13.41 -21.66
C ASP A 73 27.15 -13.18 -23.15
N TYR A 74 27.01 -14.26 -23.92
CA TYR A 74 26.72 -14.17 -25.34
C TYR A 74 25.35 -13.54 -25.59
N PHE A 75 24.32 -13.91 -24.82
CA PHE A 75 23.00 -13.29 -24.89
C PHE A 75 23.06 -11.78 -24.63
N PHE A 76 23.65 -11.34 -23.51
CA PHE A 76 23.77 -9.91 -23.19
C PHE A 76 24.61 -9.16 -24.23
N LYS A 77 25.66 -9.78 -24.78
CA LYS A 77 26.45 -9.20 -25.89
C LYS A 77 25.59 -8.97 -27.14
N LEU A 78 24.73 -9.92 -27.49
CA LEU A 78 23.92 -9.84 -28.70
C LEU A 78 22.76 -8.84 -28.58
N VAL A 79 22.02 -8.83 -27.47
CA VAL A 79 20.84 -7.94 -27.30
C VAL A 79 21.19 -6.46 -27.19
N LEU A 80 22.47 -6.13 -27.00
CA LEU A 80 22.98 -4.77 -27.06
C LEU A 80 23.30 -4.30 -28.49
N LYS A 81 23.33 -5.20 -29.49
CA LYS A 81 23.48 -4.81 -30.89
C LYS A 81 22.20 -4.15 -31.40
N PRO A 82 22.27 -3.10 -32.24
CA PRO A 82 21.10 -2.38 -32.75
C PRO A 82 20.06 -3.28 -33.44
N ASN A 83 20.50 -4.30 -34.18
CA ASN A 83 19.64 -5.24 -34.90
C ASN A 83 18.93 -6.29 -34.00
N TYR A 84 19.27 -6.36 -32.71
CA TYR A 84 18.71 -7.33 -31.76
C TYR A 84 18.14 -6.69 -30.49
N ASN A 85 17.97 -5.37 -30.47
CA ASN A 85 17.42 -4.64 -29.32
C ASN A 85 16.04 -5.19 -28.86
N ILE A 86 15.22 -5.72 -29.77
CA ILE A 86 13.90 -6.30 -29.46
C ILE A 86 13.98 -7.46 -28.46
N TYR A 87 15.12 -8.17 -28.42
CA TYR A 87 15.34 -9.27 -27.49
C TYR A 87 15.65 -8.82 -26.06
N GLN A 88 15.91 -7.54 -25.82
CA GLN A 88 16.03 -7.00 -24.45
C GLN A 88 14.76 -7.24 -23.63
N ASN A 89 13.59 -7.37 -24.28
CA ASN A 89 12.36 -7.75 -23.59
C ASN A 89 12.44 -9.13 -22.91
N LYS A 90 13.31 -10.05 -23.40
CA LYS A 90 13.56 -11.33 -22.71
C LYS A 90 14.25 -11.11 -21.36
N ILE A 91 15.11 -10.09 -21.22
CA ILE A 91 15.72 -9.74 -19.93
C ILE A 91 14.64 -9.40 -18.91
N ILE A 92 13.69 -8.55 -19.31
CA ILE A 92 12.54 -8.15 -18.50
C ILE A 92 11.71 -9.38 -18.11
N LYS A 93 11.34 -10.22 -19.08
CA LYS A 93 10.50 -11.40 -18.83
C LYS A 93 11.16 -12.46 -17.94
N ILE A 94 12.48 -12.63 -18.04
CA ILE A 94 13.23 -13.51 -17.13
C ILE A 94 13.25 -12.94 -15.72
N SER A 95 13.33 -11.62 -15.57
CA SER A 95 13.36 -10.94 -14.27
C SER A 95 11.99 -10.94 -13.58
N ILE A 96 10.89 -11.04 -14.33
CA ILE A 96 9.53 -11.16 -13.79
C ILE A 96 9.33 -12.55 -13.16
N ASN A 97 8.81 -12.56 -11.94
CA ASN A 97 8.72 -13.69 -11.01
C ASN A 97 10.08 -14.32 -10.67
N GLY A 98 11.18 -13.62 -10.94
CA GLY A 98 12.51 -14.05 -10.55
C GLY A 98 12.67 -14.07 -9.05
N LYS A 99 13.46 -15.02 -8.58
CA LYS A 99 13.93 -15.13 -7.20
C LYS A 99 15.42 -15.33 -7.23
N TRP A 100 16.12 -14.65 -6.35
CA TRP A 100 17.55 -14.80 -6.25
C TRP A 100 17.91 -16.23 -5.85
N GLU A 101 18.83 -16.81 -6.61
CA GLU A 101 19.47 -18.10 -6.37
C GLU A 101 20.93 -17.94 -6.74
N ALA A 102 21.82 -18.74 -6.15
CA ALA A 102 23.22 -18.79 -6.56
C ALA A 102 23.37 -19.22 -8.03
N ASP A 103 24.61 -19.18 -8.53
CA ASP A 103 24.98 -19.66 -9.87
C ASP A 103 24.38 -18.82 -11.02
N ALA A 104 23.75 -19.47 -11.99
CA ALA A 104 23.29 -18.83 -13.23
C ALA A 104 22.27 -17.70 -12.98
N VAL A 105 21.42 -17.83 -11.97
CA VAL A 105 20.41 -16.81 -11.64
C VAL A 105 21.07 -15.57 -11.07
N GLY A 106 21.95 -15.74 -10.08
CA GLY A 106 22.77 -14.65 -9.54
C GLY A 106 23.63 -13.98 -10.62
N TYR A 107 24.27 -14.77 -11.49
CA TYR A 107 25.06 -14.22 -12.60
C TYR A 107 24.22 -13.40 -13.58
N PHE A 108 23.01 -13.88 -13.91
CA PHE A 108 22.06 -13.12 -14.73
C PHE A 108 21.65 -11.81 -14.06
N GLN A 109 21.39 -11.82 -12.75
CA GLN A 109 21.04 -10.62 -11.98
C GLN A 109 22.19 -9.59 -12.01
N ILE A 110 23.44 -10.02 -11.93
CA ILE A 110 24.62 -9.12 -12.09
C ILE A 110 24.60 -8.46 -13.48
N LYS A 111 24.30 -9.21 -14.54
CA LYS A 111 24.17 -8.62 -15.89
C LYS A 111 22.97 -7.67 -16.02
N LEU A 112 21.86 -7.99 -15.36
CA LEU A 112 20.69 -7.12 -15.24
C LEU A 112 21.06 -5.78 -14.56
N HIS A 113 21.81 -5.83 -13.46
CA HIS A 113 22.29 -4.62 -12.79
C HIS A 113 23.13 -3.75 -13.74
N ASN A 114 24.05 -4.37 -14.48
CA ASN A 114 24.92 -3.66 -15.42
C ASN A 114 24.17 -3.00 -16.57
N ILE A 115 23.16 -3.67 -17.16
CA ILE A 115 22.40 -3.08 -18.28
C ILE A 115 21.54 -1.90 -17.81
N ILE A 116 20.96 -1.94 -16.60
CA ILE A 116 20.23 -0.79 -16.04
C ILE A 116 21.18 0.40 -15.85
N LYS A 117 22.42 0.16 -15.38
CA LYS A 117 23.40 1.23 -15.17
C LYS A 117 23.88 1.87 -16.48
N THR A 118 23.97 1.11 -17.56
CA THR A 118 24.69 1.52 -18.78
C THR A 118 23.80 1.80 -19.99
N ASN A 119 22.56 1.30 -20.03
CA ASN A 119 21.69 1.38 -21.20
C ASN A 119 20.39 2.16 -20.92
N LYS A 120 20.37 3.44 -21.35
CA LYS A 120 19.20 4.32 -21.17
C LYS A 120 17.95 3.86 -21.92
N ASP A 121 18.11 3.22 -23.08
CA ASP A 121 16.97 2.75 -23.86
C ASP A 121 16.33 1.52 -23.22
N PHE A 122 17.12 0.67 -22.57
CA PHE A 122 16.60 -0.40 -21.73
C PHE A 122 15.76 0.15 -20.56
N VAL A 123 16.24 1.21 -19.89
CA VAL A 123 15.48 1.86 -18.82
C VAL A 123 14.14 2.41 -19.34
N LYS A 124 14.10 3.01 -20.54
CA LYS A 124 12.84 3.46 -21.15
C LYS A 124 11.85 2.32 -21.42
N LEU A 125 12.35 1.13 -21.78
CA LEU A 125 11.48 -0.05 -21.97
C LEU A 125 10.75 -0.40 -20.68
N LEU A 126 11.38 -0.21 -19.51
CA LEU A 126 10.75 -0.49 -18.22
C LEU A 126 9.49 0.36 -17.98
N SER A 127 9.46 1.60 -18.47
CA SER A 127 8.32 2.51 -18.30
C SER A 127 7.06 2.05 -19.05
N SER A 128 7.19 1.16 -20.04
CA SER A 128 6.07 0.57 -20.78
C SER A 128 5.46 -0.67 -20.11
N ILE A 129 6.06 -1.15 -19.03
CA ILE A 129 5.62 -2.34 -18.29
C ILE A 129 4.50 -1.96 -17.32
N ASN A 130 3.49 -2.83 -17.18
CA ASN A 130 2.43 -2.63 -16.20
C ASN A 130 2.93 -2.74 -14.74
N GLU A 131 2.17 -2.14 -13.81
CA GLU A 131 2.53 -2.06 -12.38
C GLU A 131 2.84 -3.42 -11.72
N ARG A 132 2.17 -4.49 -12.14
CA ARG A 132 2.38 -5.83 -11.56
C ARG A 132 3.73 -6.39 -11.97
N GLU A 133 4.01 -6.37 -13.25
CA GLU A 133 5.24 -6.91 -13.83
C GLU A 133 6.44 -6.07 -13.41
N ILE A 134 6.34 -4.73 -13.41
CA ILE A 134 7.44 -3.86 -12.97
C ILE A 134 7.73 -4.04 -11.47
N SER A 135 6.69 -4.26 -10.64
CA SER A 135 6.87 -4.59 -9.23
C SER A 135 7.64 -5.89 -9.04
N SER A 136 7.30 -6.93 -9.82
CA SER A 136 8.00 -8.21 -9.76
C SER A 136 9.43 -8.11 -10.27
N PHE A 137 9.66 -7.32 -11.33
CA PHE A 137 10.99 -7.04 -11.86
C PHE A 137 11.88 -6.40 -10.79
N TRP A 138 11.39 -5.35 -10.11
CA TRP A 138 12.15 -4.68 -9.06
C TRP A 138 12.39 -5.58 -7.85
N ARG A 139 11.44 -6.46 -7.53
CA ARG A 139 11.67 -7.47 -6.49
C ARG A 139 12.87 -8.35 -6.82
N PHE A 140 12.91 -8.92 -8.03
CA PHE A 140 14.08 -9.71 -8.44
C PHE A 140 15.35 -8.87 -8.50
N TYR A 141 15.28 -7.61 -8.95
CA TYR A 141 16.44 -6.73 -9.01
C TYR A 141 17.08 -6.50 -7.63
N PHE A 142 16.27 -6.30 -6.59
CA PHE A 142 16.73 -6.06 -5.22
C PHE A 142 16.90 -7.35 -4.40
N ASP A 143 16.50 -8.51 -4.91
CA ASP A 143 16.56 -9.76 -4.15
C ASP A 143 18.02 -10.16 -3.92
N SER A 144 18.49 -9.98 -2.69
CA SER A 144 19.87 -10.25 -2.28
C SER A 144 19.96 -10.59 -0.80
N GLU A 145 21.05 -11.27 -0.44
CA GLU A 145 21.37 -11.58 0.96
C GLU A 145 21.55 -10.32 1.79
N ASP A 146 22.22 -9.31 1.25
CA ASP A 146 22.30 -7.96 1.82
C ASP A 146 21.40 -7.02 1.01
N LEU A 147 20.21 -6.75 1.53
CA LEU A 147 19.23 -5.92 0.84
C LEU A 147 19.70 -4.45 0.84
N ASP A 148 20.20 -3.98 -0.30
CA ASP A 148 20.71 -2.63 -0.48
C ASP A 148 20.09 -1.91 -1.68
N TYR A 149 19.94 -0.59 -1.58
CA TYR A 149 19.43 0.25 -2.67
C TYR A 149 20.60 0.91 -3.40
N PRO A 150 20.93 0.51 -4.65
CA PRO A 150 22.08 1.06 -5.35
C PRO A 150 21.91 2.55 -5.63
N ASN A 151 22.85 3.37 -5.14
CA ASN A 151 22.78 4.83 -5.26
C ASN A 151 22.71 5.32 -6.72
N GLU A 152 23.28 4.56 -7.66
CA GLU A 152 23.28 4.86 -9.08
C GLU A 152 21.87 4.86 -9.67
N LEU A 153 20.91 4.14 -9.08
CA LEU A 153 19.50 4.20 -9.50
C LEU A 153 18.94 5.62 -9.41
N ASN A 154 19.47 6.47 -8.53
CA ASN A 154 19.03 7.85 -8.40
C ASN A 154 19.36 8.71 -9.63
N THR A 155 20.38 8.32 -10.40
CA THR A 155 20.87 9.06 -11.57
C THR A 155 20.42 8.44 -12.89
N VAL A 156 20.28 7.11 -12.96
CA VAL A 156 19.90 6.43 -14.21
C VAL A 156 18.39 6.35 -14.43
N LEU A 157 17.59 6.36 -13.36
CA LEU A 157 16.13 6.31 -13.45
C LEU A 157 15.52 7.71 -13.49
N ASP A 158 14.48 7.86 -14.30
CA ASP A 158 13.62 9.05 -14.21
C ASP A 158 12.87 9.11 -12.87
N LYS A 159 12.22 10.24 -12.61
CA LYS A 159 11.53 10.49 -11.33
C LYS A 159 10.44 9.45 -11.03
N GLU A 160 9.70 9.02 -12.05
CA GLU A 160 8.58 8.09 -11.86
C GLU A 160 9.11 6.68 -11.57
N MET A 161 10.02 6.18 -12.40
CA MET A 161 10.62 4.86 -12.23
C MET A 161 11.41 4.75 -10.93
N LYS A 162 12.12 5.81 -10.54
CA LYS A 162 12.80 5.87 -9.23
C LYS A 162 11.83 5.72 -8.06
N ASN A 163 10.67 6.38 -8.12
CA ASN A 163 9.66 6.25 -7.07
C ASN A 163 9.10 4.82 -7.01
N ARG A 164 8.83 4.19 -8.16
CA ARG A 164 8.38 2.80 -8.25
C ARG A 164 9.41 1.84 -7.66
N ALA A 165 10.68 1.95 -8.07
CA ALA A 165 11.77 1.12 -7.57
C ALA A 165 11.95 1.28 -6.05
N LYS A 166 11.99 2.53 -5.55
CA LYS A 166 12.14 2.82 -4.12
C LYS A 166 10.98 2.28 -3.29
N MET A 167 9.74 2.40 -3.78
CA MET A 167 8.57 1.84 -3.09
C MET A 167 8.68 0.32 -2.92
N ILE A 168 9.15 -0.40 -3.94
CA ILE A 168 9.35 -1.86 -3.87
C ILE A 168 10.48 -2.21 -2.91
N PHE A 169 11.59 -1.49 -2.97
CA PHE A 169 12.71 -1.68 -2.06
C PHE A 169 12.30 -1.50 -0.58
N GLU A 170 11.64 -0.39 -0.24
CA GLU A 170 11.19 -0.15 1.14
C GLU A 170 10.19 -1.23 1.60
N LYS A 171 9.31 -1.69 0.70
CA LYS A 171 8.40 -2.80 1.01
C LYS A 171 9.17 -4.09 1.33
N MET A 172 10.18 -4.44 0.54
CA MET A 172 11.03 -5.61 0.79
C MET A 172 11.82 -5.48 2.09
N LYS A 173 12.32 -4.28 2.41
CA LYS A 173 13.02 -4.00 3.66
C LYS A 173 12.13 -4.19 4.88
N LEU A 174 10.88 -3.74 4.79
CA LEU A 174 9.88 -3.98 5.83
C LEU A 174 9.56 -5.47 5.96
N GLU A 175 9.43 -6.20 4.84
CA GLU A 175 9.19 -7.66 4.84
C GLU A 175 10.34 -8.44 5.50
N LYS A 176 11.59 -8.03 5.27
CA LYS A 176 12.79 -8.71 5.80
C LYS A 176 13.05 -8.43 7.29
N ASN A 177 12.60 -7.28 7.79
CA ASN A 177 12.74 -6.88 9.19
C ASN A 177 11.58 -7.37 10.09
N GLN A 178 10.63 -8.12 9.53
CA GLN A 178 9.53 -8.71 10.29
C GLN A 178 9.81 -10.18 10.61
N ASP A 179 9.58 -10.56 11.86
CA ASP A 179 9.65 -11.95 12.32
C ASP A 179 8.68 -12.83 11.49
N PRO A 180 9.13 -13.93 10.85
CA PRO A 180 8.28 -14.78 10.00
C PRO A 180 7.03 -15.32 10.72
N GLU A 181 7.05 -15.44 12.06
CA GLU A 181 5.84 -15.79 12.83
C GLU A 181 4.78 -14.67 12.83
N ASN A 182 5.21 -13.41 12.84
CA ASN A 182 4.33 -12.23 12.81
C ASN A 182 3.74 -11.97 11.43
N ILE A 183 4.40 -12.40 10.35
CA ILE A 183 3.84 -12.37 8.99
C ILE A 183 2.64 -13.33 8.88
N SER A 184 2.68 -14.47 9.58
CA SER A 184 1.53 -15.41 9.61
C SER A 184 0.35 -14.89 10.43
N LYS A 185 0.59 -14.07 11.47
CA LYS A 185 -0.45 -13.44 12.29
C LYS A 185 -1.04 -12.18 11.65
N ASN A 186 -0.23 -11.35 10.98
CA ASN A 186 -0.70 -10.18 10.19
C ASN A 186 -1.27 -10.54 8.80
N GLN A 187 -1.18 -11.83 8.41
CA GLN A 187 -1.95 -12.41 7.30
C GLN A 187 -3.18 -13.16 7.79
N GLN A 188 -3.74 -12.81 8.96
CA GLN A 188 -5.15 -13.09 9.20
C GLN A 188 -5.94 -12.46 8.04
N SER A 189 -6.65 -13.32 7.32
CA SER A 189 -6.91 -13.11 5.89
C SER A 189 -7.79 -11.89 5.67
N LYS A 190 -7.21 -10.77 5.20
CA LYS A 190 -7.90 -9.51 4.91
C LYS A 190 -9.08 -9.61 3.94
N TYR A 191 -9.23 -10.77 3.31
CA TYR A 191 -10.22 -11.03 2.29
C TYR A 191 -11.13 -12.17 2.71
N GLN A 192 -12.39 -12.04 2.34
CA GLN A 192 -13.42 -13.04 2.55
C GLN A 192 -14.19 -13.29 1.26
N ILE A 193 -14.80 -14.47 1.17
CA ILE A 193 -15.72 -14.79 0.08
C ILE A 193 -17.05 -14.07 0.28
N PHE A 194 -17.61 -13.54 -0.80
CA PHE A 194 -18.95 -12.98 -0.81
C PHE A 194 -19.65 -13.35 -2.11
N ASP A 195 -20.65 -14.23 -2.01
CA ASP A 195 -21.51 -14.62 -3.11
C ASP A 195 -22.98 -14.53 -2.68
N LYS A 196 -23.87 -14.07 -3.57
CA LYS A 196 -25.31 -13.97 -3.26
C LYS A 196 -25.94 -15.33 -3.07
N ASP A 197 -25.38 -16.35 -3.72
CA ASP A 197 -25.84 -17.73 -3.66
C ASP A 197 -25.37 -18.45 -2.38
N GLY A 198 -24.74 -17.72 -1.45
CA GLY A 198 -24.24 -18.25 -0.18
C GLY A 198 -22.85 -18.88 -0.27
N TYR A 199 -22.36 -19.18 -1.47
CA TYR A 199 -21.04 -19.79 -1.66
C TYR A 199 -20.45 -19.53 -3.04
N THR A 200 -19.16 -19.78 -3.19
CA THR A 200 -18.49 -19.83 -4.49
C THR A 200 -17.62 -21.07 -4.66
N ASN A 201 -17.25 -21.37 -5.90
CA ASN A 201 -16.42 -22.53 -6.21
C ASN A 201 -14.95 -22.13 -6.31
N LEU A 202 -14.09 -22.79 -5.54
CA LEU A 202 -12.65 -22.78 -5.72
C LEU A 202 -12.29 -23.70 -6.88
N ARG A 203 -11.69 -23.18 -7.94
CA ARG A 203 -11.46 -23.93 -9.19
C ARG A 203 -9.99 -24.18 -9.50
N ALA A 204 -9.70 -25.19 -10.30
CA ALA A 204 -8.32 -25.54 -10.68
C ALA A 204 -7.71 -24.61 -11.72
N GLY A 205 -8.51 -23.88 -12.48
CA GLY A 205 -8.05 -22.94 -13.49
C GLY A 205 -8.79 -21.61 -13.45
N LYS A 206 -8.27 -20.63 -14.18
CA LYS A 206 -8.78 -19.24 -14.27
C LYS A 206 -10.03 -19.12 -15.17
N ASN A 207 -10.99 -20.02 -15.04
CA ASN A 207 -12.25 -19.99 -15.81
C ASN A 207 -13.37 -20.80 -15.12
N SER A 208 -14.61 -20.51 -15.51
CA SER A 208 -15.84 -21.11 -14.95
C SER A 208 -16.05 -22.57 -15.31
N ASN A 209 -15.38 -23.10 -16.33
CA ASN A 209 -15.52 -24.49 -16.77
C ASN A 209 -14.47 -25.41 -16.15
N SER A 210 -13.50 -24.86 -15.43
CA SER A 210 -12.44 -25.63 -14.82
C SER A 210 -12.94 -26.41 -13.60
N LYS A 211 -12.26 -27.52 -13.34
CA LYS A 211 -12.59 -28.46 -12.26
C LYS A 211 -12.72 -27.76 -10.92
N ILE A 212 -13.79 -28.05 -10.19
CA ILE A 212 -14.00 -27.56 -8.82
C ILE A 212 -13.08 -28.35 -7.86
N ILE A 213 -12.30 -27.63 -7.07
CA ILE A 213 -11.38 -28.15 -6.05
C ILE A 213 -12.07 -28.16 -4.68
N ALA A 214 -12.84 -27.10 -4.38
CA ALA A 214 -13.59 -26.96 -3.15
C ALA A 214 -14.76 -25.98 -3.34
N LYS A 215 -15.68 -26.03 -2.40
CA LYS A 215 -16.72 -25.01 -2.19
C LYS A 215 -16.24 -24.09 -1.06
N LEU A 216 -16.40 -22.78 -1.22
CA LEU A 216 -16.08 -21.79 -0.20
C LEU A 216 -17.36 -21.06 0.17
N GLU A 217 -17.73 -21.08 1.44
CA GLU A 217 -18.94 -20.41 1.90
C GLU A 217 -18.73 -18.89 1.95
N SER A 218 -19.81 -18.11 1.80
CA SER A 218 -19.73 -16.66 1.98
C SER A 218 -19.39 -16.33 3.44
N GLY A 219 -18.50 -15.36 3.63
CA GLY A 219 -17.84 -15.07 4.91
C GLY A 219 -16.60 -15.92 5.18
N GLU A 220 -16.30 -16.95 4.36
CA GLU A 220 -15.07 -17.72 4.53
C GLU A 220 -13.85 -16.85 4.24
N GLU A 221 -12.95 -16.75 5.23
CA GLU A 221 -11.70 -16.03 5.10
C GLU A 221 -10.73 -16.74 4.16
N ILE A 222 -10.04 -15.95 3.35
CA ILE A 222 -9.13 -16.43 2.32
C ILE A 222 -7.86 -15.58 2.25
N THR A 223 -6.72 -16.25 2.04
CA THR A 223 -5.46 -15.57 1.73
C THR A 223 -5.33 -15.43 0.22
N ILE A 224 -5.04 -14.23 -0.26
CA ILE A 224 -4.73 -14.02 -1.68
C ILE A 224 -3.29 -14.44 -1.94
N ILE A 225 -3.10 -15.42 -2.82
CA ILE A 225 -1.77 -15.84 -3.29
C ILE A 225 -1.39 -15.06 -4.54
N GLU A 226 -2.35 -14.87 -5.46
CA GLU A 226 -2.11 -14.23 -6.76
C GLU A 226 -3.38 -13.52 -7.22
N SER A 227 -3.39 -12.19 -7.26
CA SER A 227 -4.52 -11.39 -7.75
C SER A 227 -4.32 -10.95 -9.21
N ILE A 228 -4.22 -11.94 -10.10
CA ILE A 228 -4.04 -11.71 -11.55
C ILE A 228 -5.39 -11.76 -12.27
N ASP A 229 -5.69 -10.67 -12.98
CA ASP A 229 -6.87 -10.49 -13.82
C ASP A 229 -8.19 -10.66 -13.05
N ASN A 230 -9.18 -11.33 -13.65
CA ASN A 230 -10.48 -11.55 -13.06
C ASN A 230 -10.56 -12.81 -12.19
N TRP A 231 -9.54 -13.68 -12.21
CA TRP A 231 -9.53 -14.96 -11.47
C TRP A 231 -8.31 -15.03 -10.56
N TRP A 232 -8.56 -14.80 -9.27
CA TRP A 232 -7.50 -14.72 -8.26
C TRP A 232 -7.21 -16.10 -7.69
N LYS A 233 -5.92 -16.43 -7.56
CA LYS A 233 -5.48 -17.61 -6.81
C LYS A 233 -5.55 -17.29 -5.32
N ILE A 234 -6.26 -18.12 -4.58
CA ILE A 234 -6.45 -17.96 -3.15
C ILE A 234 -6.07 -19.24 -2.43
N GLN A 235 -5.87 -19.14 -1.12
CA GLN A 235 -5.78 -20.26 -0.20
C GLN A 235 -6.85 -20.10 0.86
N ASN A 236 -7.62 -21.15 1.12
CA ASN A 236 -8.55 -21.14 2.24
C ASN A 236 -7.90 -21.65 3.53
N LYS A 237 -8.61 -21.57 4.66
CA LYS A 237 -8.14 -22.03 5.97
C LYS A 237 -7.62 -23.48 5.99
N ASN A 238 -8.19 -24.33 5.14
CA ASN A 238 -7.81 -25.74 5.00
C ASN A 238 -6.59 -25.94 4.08
N LYS A 239 -5.83 -24.87 3.80
CA LYS A 239 -4.64 -24.85 2.92
C LYS A 239 -4.91 -25.33 1.48
N LYS A 240 -6.18 -25.39 1.05
CA LYS A 240 -6.52 -25.70 -0.34
C LYS A 240 -6.33 -24.45 -1.19
N GLN A 241 -5.64 -24.61 -2.32
CA GLN A 241 -5.38 -23.54 -3.26
C GLN A 241 -6.14 -23.74 -4.56
N GLY A 242 -6.57 -22.64 -5.17
CA GLY A 242 -7.26 -22.62 -6.45
C GLY A 242 -7.67 -21.21 -6.82
N TYR A 243 -8.48 -21.08 -7.86
CA TYR A 243 -8.90 -19.82 -8.44
C TYR A 243 -10.36 -19.52 -8.17
N VAL A 244 -10.65 -18.27 -7.79
CA VAL A 244 -11.98 -17.72 -7.59
C VAL A 244 -12.09 -16.42 -8.38
N HIS A 245 -13.25 -16.15 -8.97
CA HIS A 245 -13.46 -14.89 -9.68
C HIS A 245 -13.45 -13.71 -8.69
N LYS A 246 -12.74 -12.62 -8.99
CA LYS A 246 -12.53 -11.47 -8.09
C LYS A 246 -13.83 -10.85 -7.57
N SER A 247 -14.92 -10.95 -8.34
CA SER A 247 -16.24 -10.44 -7.92
C SER A 247 -16.84 -11.18 -6.72
N ARG A 248 -16.22 -12.30 -6.31
CA ARG A 248 -16.62 -13.11 -5.15
C ARG A 248 -15.72 -12.90 -3.95
N ILE A 249 -14.80 -11.93 -4.03
CA ILE A 249 -13.82 -11.64 -3.01
C ILE A 249 -14.06 -10.21 -2.54
N LYS A 250 -14.21 -10.03 -1.24
CA LYS A 250 -14.29 -8.71 -0.60
C LYS A 250 -13.18 -8.58 0.42
N LEU A 251 -12.69 -7.36 0.58
CA LEU A 251 -11.90 -7.00 1.75
C LEU A 251 -12.82 -7.07 2.98
N LYS A 252 -12.32 -7.51 4.13
CA LYS A 252 -13.06 -7.45 5.39
C LYS A 252 -13.43 -6.00 5.69
N GLU A 253 -14.57 -5.78 6.32
CA GLU A 253 -15.05 -4.42 6.58
C GLU A 253 -14.08 -3.64 7.48
N GLU A 254 -13.51 -4.28 8.49
CA GLU A 254 -12.45 -3.74 9.36
C GLU A 254 -11.22 -3.31 8.54
N ASP A 255 -10.66 -4.21 7.71
CA ASP A 255 -9.52 -3.90 6.84
C ASP A 255 -9.84 -2.82 5.79
N LYS A 256 -11.08 -2.78 5.30
CA LYS A 256 -11.55 -1.76 4.38
C LYS A 256 -11.60 -0.40 5.06
N LEU A 257 -12.17 -0.33 6.26
CA LEU A 257 -12.22 0.88 7.07
C LEU A 257 -10.80 1.42 7.32
N VAL A 258 -9.86 0.56 7.73
CA VAL A 258 -8.44 0.95 7.89
C VAL A 258 -7.84 1.49 6.59
N SER A 259 -8.12 0.86 5.45
CA SER A 259 -7.63 1.31 4.15
C SER A 259 -8.22 2.66 3.72
N ASP A 260 -9.51 2.87 3.98
CA ASP A 260 -10.23 4.11 3.68
C ASP A 260 -9.71 5.25 4.57
N ASN A 261 -9.46 4.97 5.84
CA ASN A 261 -8.85 5.90 6.80
C ASN A 261 -7.44 6.33 6.36
N LEU A 262 -6.59 5.38 5.95
CA LEU A 262 -5.26 5.69 5.41
C LEU A 262 -5.33 6.53 4.13
N ASN A 263 -6.31 6.26 3.25
CA ASN A 263 -6.51 7.04 2.04
C ASN A 263 -6.99 8.47 2.35
N PHE A 264 -7.87 8.63 3.35
CA PHE A 264 -8.31 9.93 3.83
C PHE A 264 -7.12 10.78 4.32
N ILE A 265 -6.28 10.24 5.21
CA ILE A 265 -5.11 10.96 5.74
C ILE A 265 -4.13 11.35 4.62
N LYS A 266 -3.82 10.44 3.69
CA LYS A 266 -2.99 10.75 2.52
C LYS A 266 -3.59 11.84 1.63
N ASN A 267 -4.91 11.91 1.53
CA ASN A 267 -5.59 12.96 0.76
C ASN A 267 -5.46 14.33 1.45
N LEU A 268 -5.56 14.38 2.78
CA LEU A 268 -5.30 15.61 3.55
C LEU A 268 -3.91 16.16 3.26
N GLU A 269 -2.88 15.31 3.33
CA GLU A 269 -1.49 15.71 3.05
C GLU A 269 -1.33 16.26 1.63
N LYS A 270 -1.96 15.62 0.63
CA LYS A 270 -1.97 16.11 -0.76
C LYS A 270 -2.64 17.48 -0.91
N LYS A 271 -3.66 17.76 -0.09
CA LYS A 271 -4.35 19.05 -0.03
C LYS A 271 -3.56 20.11 0.76
N GLY A 272 -2.37 19.79 1.27
CA GLY A 272 -1.50 20.73 1.97
C GLY A 272 -1.74 20.83 3.47
N PHE A 273 -2.57 19.96 4.04
CA PHE A 273 -2.71 19.84 5.49
C PHE A 273 -1.47 19.18 6.10
N LYS A 274 -1.01 19.70 7.22
CA LYS A 274 0.09 19.17 8.03
C LYS A 274 -0.39 18.84 9.43
N ASN A 275 0.08 17.74 9.99
CA ASN A 275 -0.13 17.44 11.40
C ASN A 275 0.58 18.52 12.24
N ILE A 276 -0.18 19.23 13.07
CA ILE A 276 0.32 20.27 13.98
C ILE A 276 0.23 19.87 15.45
N LEU A 277 -0.54 18.84 15.78
CA LEU A 277 -0.69 18.29 17.12
C LEU A 277 -1.13 16.83 17.04
N GLU A 278 -0.51 15.97 17.85
CA GLU A 278 -0.94 14.60 18.10
C GLU A 278 -0.92 14.35 19.61
N LYS A 279 -2.03 13.83 20.16
CA LYS A 279 -2.11 13.39 21.55
C LYS A 279 -2.60 11.95 21.62
N LYS A 280 -1.97 11.17 22.52
CA LYS A 280 -2.40 9.81 22.85
C LYS A 280 -3.27 9.84 24.10
N CYS A 281 -4.31 9.02 24.11
CA CYS A 281 -5.28 8.92 25.21
C CYS A 281 -6.05 7.60 25.14
N ASP A 282 -6.87 7.30 26.13
CA ASP A 282 -7.75 6.12 26.12
C ASP A 282 -9.21 6.61 26.28
N LEU A 283 -9.84 6.99 25.17
CA LEU A 283 -11.17 7.60 25.16
C LEU A 283 -12.27 6.54 25.33
N ASN A 284 -12.06 5.34 24.81
CA ASN A 284 -12.99 4.24 24.97
C ASN A 284 -12.69 3.38 26.21
N GLN A 285 -11.70 3.74 27.03
CA GLN A 285 -11.33 3.07 28.28
C GLN A 285 -11.17 1.55 28.10
N ASP A 286 -10.46 1.14 27.05
CA ASP A 286 -10.13 -0.25 26.77
C ASP A 286 -8.67 -0.60 27.14
N ASN A 287 -7.93 0.36 27.72
CA ASN A 287 -6.49 0.32 28.02
C ASN A 287 -5.59 0.29 26.77
N ILE A 288 -6.10 0.65 25.61
CA ILE A 288 -5.36 0.86 24.37
C ILE A 288 -5.30 2.36 24.09
N ASN A 289 -4.15 2.83 23.59
CA ASN A 289 -4.01 4.25 23.26
C ASN A 289 -4.69 4.58 21.93
N ASP A 290 -5.76 5.34 22.02
CA ASP A 290 -6.37 6.15 20.97
C ASP A 290 -5.51 7.37 20.61
N LYS A 291 -5.87 8.06 19.52
CA LYS A 291 -5.20 9.30 19.09
C LYS A 291 -6.18 10.40 18.75
N ILE A 292 -5.84 11.62 19.15
CA ILE A 292 -6.43 12.85 18.63
C ILE A 292 -5.34 13.58 17.83
N ILE A 293 -5.63 13.90 16.58
CA ILE A 293 -4.70 14.57 15.66
C ILE A 293 -5.37 15.83 15.12
N VAL A 294 -4.65 16.95 15.16
CA VAL A 294 -5.09 18.19 14.51
C VAL A 294 -4.21 18.44 13.30
N TYR A 295 -4.87 18.56 12.16
CA TYR A 295 -4.25 18.94 10.89
C TYR A 295 -4.57 20.40 10.58
N SER A 296 -3.60 21.14 10.02
CA SER A 296 -3.79 22.51 9.56
C SER A 296 -3.18 22.72 8.19
N THR A 297 -3.79 23.56 7.35
CA THR A 297 -3.08 24.12 6.20
C THR A 297 -2.00 25.09 6.64
N VAL A 298 -1.10 25.46 5.72
CA VAL A 298 -0.15 26.55 5.90
C VAL A 298 -0.63 27.78 5.14
N PHE A 299 -0.26 28.97 5.62
CA PHE A 299 -0.50 30.20 4.86
C PHE A 299 0.10 30.09 3.45
N SER A 300 -0.62 30.65 2.49
CA SER A 300 -0.18 30.71 1.11
C SER A 300 1.08 31.58 0.98
N LYS A 301 1.90 31.30 -0.03
CA LYS A 301 3.11 32.10 -0.32
C LYS A 301 2.78 33.47 -0.92
N LYS A 302 1.56 33.66 -1.44
CA LYS A 302 1.12 34.95 -1.98
C LYS A 302 0.50 35.73 -0.83
N SER A 303 1.12 36.83 -0.43
CA SER A 303 0.68 37.60 0.73
C SER A 303 -0.62 38.37 0.43
N SER A 304 -1.78 37.73 0.60
CA SER A 304 -3.09 38.39 0.69
C SER A 304 -3.52 38.49 2.16
N ILE A 305 -4.34 39.50 2.46
CA ILE A 305 -4.89 39.70 3.81
C ILE A 305 -5.99 38.66 4.11
N ASP A 306 -6.73 38.22 3.10
CA ASP A 306 -7.77 37.19 3.21
C ASP A 306 -7.22 35.75 3.28
N ASP A 307 -5.90 35.58 3.50
CA ASP A 307 -5.29 34.26 3.63
C ASP A 307 -5.58 33.66 5.01
N TYR A 308 -5.97 32.39 5.06
CA TYR A 308 -6.35 31.71 6.30
C TYR A 308 -5.83 30.28 6.36
N LYS A 309 -5.67 29.78 7.58
CA LYS A 309 -5.49 28.36 7.85
C LYS A 309 -6.83 27.70 8.08
N GLU A 310 -6.98 26.51 7.51
CA GLU A 310 -8.08 25.59 7.80
C GLU A 310 -7.58 24.47 8.69
N PHE A 311 -8.48 23.91 9.50
CA PHE A 311 -8.16 22.87 10.45
C PHE A 311 -9.07 21.66 10.30
N ILE A 312 -8.55 20.48 10.62
CA ILE A 312 -9.33 19.24 10.73
C ILE A 312 -8.90 18.54 12.00
N VAL A 313 -9.87 18.26 12.87
CA VAL A 313 -9.68 17.42 14.06
C VAL A 313 -10.05 15.99 13.68
N CYS A 314 -9.10 15.07 13.83
CA CYS A 314 -9.27 13.65 13.64
C CYS A 314 -9.16 12.92 14.98
N VAL A 315 -10.05 11.98 15.26
CA VAL A 315 -9.99 11.10 16.43
C VAL A 315 -10.00 9.66 15.94
N LEU A 316 -8.94 8.92 16.29
CA LEU A 316 -8.75 7.51 15.97
C LEU A 316 -8.96 6.69 17.25
N ILE A 317 -9.96 5.81 17.24
CA ILE A 317 -10.25 4.90 18.35
C ILE A 317 -10.27 3.48 17.79
N GLY A 318 -9.28 2.66 18.12
CA GLY A 318 -9.03 1.42 17.41
C GLY A 318 -8.91 1.64 15.89
N ASP A 319 -9.77 0.99 15.11
CA ASP A 319 -9.84 1.14 13.65
C ASP A 319 -10.81 2.24 13.18
N ASP A 320 -11.61 2.82 14.08
CA ASP A 320 -12.57 3.87 13.75
C ASP A 320 -11.89 5.24 13.61
N LEU A 321 -12.23 5.97 12.55
CA LEU A 321 -11.79 7.35 12.33
C LEU A 321 -13.00 8.28 12.34
N PHE A 322 -12.99 9.23 13.29
CA PHE A 322 -13.90 10.36 13.31
C PHE A 322 -13.14 11.60 12.85
N HIS A 323 -13.75 12.45 12.02
CA HIS A 323 -13.12 13.71 11.63
C HIS A 323 -14.13 14.85 11.52
N ASN A 324 -13.72 16.06 11.88
CA ASN A 324 -14.53 17.26 11.66
C ASN A 324 -13.64 18.47 11.33
N LYS A 325 -14.03 19.21 10.29
CA LYS A 325 -13.37 20.41 9.77
C LYS A 325 -13.93 21.73 10.31
N ASN A 326 -15.02 21.69 11.07
CA ASN A 326 -15.76 22.86 11.56
C ASN A 326 -15.71 22.99 13.09
N ILE A 327 -14.76 22.30 13.77
CA ILE A 327 -14.60 22.46 15.22
C ILE A 327 -13.75 23.68 15.55
N ILE A 328 -12.63 23.80 14.84
CA ILE A 328 -11.70 24.92 14.96
C ILE A 328 -12.03 25.91 13.85
N GLU A 329 -12.21 27.18 14.20
CA GLU A 329 -12.50 28.24 13.23
C GLU A 329 -11.31 28.49 12.29
N LYS A 330 -11.60 29.06 11.11
CA LYS A 330 -10.55 29.49 10.20
C LYS A 330 -9.67 30.55 10.85
N TYR A 331 -8.36 30.38 10.73
CA TYR A 331 -7.41 31.32 11.29
C TYR A 331 -6.87 32.26 10.21
N TYR A 332 -7.45 33.45 10.13
CA TYR A 332 -7.03 34.51 9.21
C TYR A 332 -5.69 35.12 9.61
N LYS A 333 -4.89 35.52 8.62
CA LYS A 333 -3.52 36.00 8.82
C LYS A 333 -3.42 37.30 9.64
N ASP A 334 -4.45 38.14 9.58
CA ASP A 334 -4.58 39.41 10.32
C ASP A 334 -5.29 39.25 11.66
N ASN A 335 -5.72 38.03 12.02
CA ASN A 335 -6.35 37.76 13.30
C ASN A 335 -5.38 38.12 14.44
N VAL A 336 -5.87 38.96 15.35
CA VAL A 336 -5.11 39.46 16.52
C VAL A 336 -5.04 38.46 17.67
N ALA A 337 -5.82 37.39 17.60
CA ALA A 337 -5.85 36.31 18.59
C ALA A 337 -4.95 35.13 18.17
N ALA A 338 -4.80 34.13 19.04
CA ALA A 338 -3.90 33.00 18.82
C ALA A 338 -4.47 31.88 17.93
N GLY A 339 -5.80 31.85 17.70
CA GLY A 339 -6.48 30.78 16.99
C GLY A 339 -6.57 29.51 17.83
N PHE A 340 -6.34 28.36 17.21
CA PHE A 340 -6.25 27.07 17.91
C PHE A 340 -5.08 27.05 18.91
N ASN A 341 -5.37 26.68 20.16
CA ASN A 341 -4.39 26.62 21.24
C ASN A 341 -3.92 25.19 21.55
N ASP A 342 -4.82 24.32 21.99
CA ASP A 342 -4.49 22.97 22.44
C ASP A 342 -5.73 22.04 22.42
N ILE A 343 -5.46 20.75 22.61
CA ILE A 343 -6.45 19.74 22.99
C ILE A 343 -6.18 19.33 24.44
N LYS A 344 -7.09 19.61 25.39
CA LYS A 344 -6.99 19.06 26.75
C LYS A 344 -7.69 17.72 26.82
N ILE A 345 -7.11 16.78 27.55
CA ILE A 345 -7.65 15.42 27.71
C ILE A 345 -7.80 15.16 29.20
N LYS A 346 -8.96 14.65 29.59
CA LYS A 346 -9.24 14.22 30.96
C LYS A 346 -10.18 13.02 30.89
N ASP A 347 -9.72 11.88 31.39
CA ASP A 347 -10.45 10.62 31.31
C ASP A 347 -10.87 10.31 29.87
N ASN A 348 -12.16 10.02 29.64
CA ASN A 348 -12.75 9.78 28.32
C ASN A 348 -13.26 11.05 27.61
N PHE A 349 -12.81 12.23 28.04
CA PHE A 349 -13.17 13.52 27.47
C PHE A 349 -11.97 14.20 26.84
N PHE A 350 -12.23 14.95 25.77
CA PHE A 350 -11.27 15.90 25.25
C PHE A 350 -11.92 17.24 24.94
N THR A 351 -11.16 18.32 25.13
CA THR A 351 -11.60 19.70 24.93
C THR A 351 -10.71 20.36 23.90
N VAL A 352 -11.32 20.93 22.86
CA VAL A 352 -10.65 21.82 21.91
C VAL A 352 -10.67 23.24 22.47
N GLU A 353 -9.48 23.82 22.63
CA GLU A 353 -9.30 25.18 23.12
C GLU A 353 -8.88 26.08 21.95
N GLN A 354 -9.60 27.17 21.72
CA GLN A 354 -9.28 28.16 20.70
C GLN A 354 -9.62 29.58 21.14
N VAL A 355 -8.93 30.56 20.57
CA VAL A 355 -9.14 31.98 20.86
C VAL A 355 -9.15 32.76 19.55
N ASN A 356 -10.26 33.41 19.23
CA ASN A 356 -10.45 34.16 17.99
C ASN A 356 -10.79 35.62 18.26
N GLY A 357 -10.28 36.52 17.41
CA GLY A 357 -10.65 37.93 17.44
C GLY A 357 -12.00 38.18 16.78
N SER A 358 -12.84 39.03 17.37
CA SER A 358 -14.11 39.48 16.80
C SER A 358 -14.27 40.98 17.02
N GLY A 359 -13.99 41.78 15.98
CA GLY A 359 -14.05 43.25 16.05
C GLY A 359 -13.11 43.82 17.12
N TYR A 360 -13.66 44.43 18.17
CA TYR A 360 -12.92 45.00 19.31
C TYR A 360 -12.76 44.04 20.50
N GLY A 361 -13.15 42.76 20.34
CA GLY A 361 -13.13 41.77 21.42
C GLY A 361 -12.36 40.49 21.08
N ILE A 362 -12.06 39.73 22.12
CA ILE A 362 -11.46 38.40 22.05
C ILE A 362 -12.51 37.39 22.53
N VAL A 363 -12.64 36.29 21.80
CA VAL A 363 -13.52 35.18 22.17
C VAL A 363 -12.67 33.95 22.43
N GLN A 364 -12.73 33.42 23.65
CA GLN A 364 -12.12 32.12 24.00
C GLN A 364 -13.19 31.05 24.04
N GLU A 365 -12.94 29.91 23.42
CA GLU A 365 -13.89 28.81 23.34
C GLU A 365 -13.28 27.48 23.80
N TYR A 366 -14.09 26.72 24.53
CA TYR A 366 -13.75 25.40 25.06
C TYR A 366 -14.85 24.43 24.64
N THR A 367 -14.54 23.57 23.68
CA THR A 367 -15.50 22.60 23.12
C THR A 367 -15.13 21.20 23.58
N THR A 368 -15.87 20.65 24.54
CA THR A 368 -15.61 19.34 25.14
C THR A 368 -16.48 18.27 24.52
N PHE A 369 -15.83 17.20 24.04
CA PHE A 369 -16.46 15.99 23.53
C PHE A 369 -16.21 14.81 24.47
N LYS A 370 -17.09 13.81 24.39
CA LYS A 370 -16.95 12.52 25.08
C LYS A 370 -17.22 11.36 24.15
N TYR A 371 -16.50 10.26 24.33
CA TYR A 371 -16.82 9.01 23.66
C TYR A 371 -17.97 8.29 24.39
N SER A 372 -19.00 7.89 23.64
CA SER A 372 -20.15 7.13 24.14
C SER A 372 -20.06 5.68 23.68
N LYS A 373 -19.71 4.78 24.61
CA LYS A 373 -19.64 3.32 24.40
C LYS A 373 -20.97 2.70 23.99
N ILE A 374 -22.10 3.33 24.32
CA ILE A 374 -23.44 2.77 24.03
C ILE A 374 -23.67 2.72 22.51
N ASN A 375 -23.18 3.73 21.78
CA ASN A 375 -23.43 3.88 20.35
C ASN A 375 -22.15 3.93 19.51
N ASN A 376 -20.97 3.77 20.13
CA ASN A 376 -19.66 3.97 19.50
C ASN A 376 -19.57 5.31 18.76
N LYS A 377 -19.97 6.40 19.44
CA LYS A 377 -19.98 7.75 18.87
C LYS A 377 -19.33 8.75 19.80
N ILE A 378 -18.64 9.73 19.21
CA ILE A 378 -18.18 10.92 19.91
C ILE A 378 -19.31 11.96 19.88
N ILE A 379 -19.65 12.51 21.04
CA ILE A 379 -20.74 13.49 21.18
C ILE A 379 -20.28 14.73 21.92
N LEU A 380 -20.85 15.87 21.56
CA LEU A 380 -20.61 17.13 22.28
C LEU A 380 -21.13 16.99 23.71
N HIS A 381 -20.26 17.26 24.68
CA HIS A 381 -20.58 17.18 26.10
C HIS A 381 -20.83 18.56 26.70
N LYS A 382 -19.94 19.51 26.40
CA LYS A 382 -19.97 20.86 26.95
C LYS A 382 -19.41 21.84 25.91
N TYR A 383 -19.98 23.04 25.87
CA TYR A 383 -19.43 24.15 25.11
C TYR A 383 -19.40 25.37 26.03
N SER A 384 -18.23 25.96 26.21
CA SER A 384 -18.04 27.18 27.00
C SER A 384 -17.40 28.26 26.14
N ARG A 385 -17.79 29.51 26.38
CA ARG A 385 -17.30 30.68 25.65
C ARG A 385 -17.07 31.83 26.62
N ILE A 386 -15.94 32.51 26.48
CA ILE A 386 -15.60 33.71 27.25
C ILE A 386 -15.42 34.84 26.24
N GLU A 387 -16.21 35.90 26.39
CA GLU A 387 -16.13 37.10 25.55
C GLU A 387 -15.53 38.25 26.34
N THR A 388 -14.41 38.78 25.88
CA THR A 388 -13.75 39.96 26.46
C THR A 388 -13.87 41.12 25.49
N LEU A 389 -14.54 42.20 25.90
CA LEU A 389 -14.64 43.43 25.11
C LEU A 389 -13.64 44.45 25.63
N ARG A 390 -12.86 45.07 24.73
CA ARG A 390 -11.96 46.16 25.08
C ARG A 390 -12.62 47.50 24.77
N SER A 391 -13.02 48.23 25.80
CA SER A 391 -13.55 49.59 25.67
C SER A 391 -12.77 50.54 26.59
N SER A 392 -11.99 51.44 26.00
CA SER A 392 -11.41 52.64 26.63
C SER A 392 -10.86 52.49 28.06
N GLY A 393 -10.13 51.40 28.35
CA GLY A 393 -9.40 51.20 29.62
C GLY A 393 -9.98 50.14 30.55
N ASP A 394 -11.22 49.71 30.33
CA ASP A 394 -11.87 48.64 31.10
C ASP A 394 -12.08 47.39 30.23
N GLU A 395 -11.80 46.21 30.82
CA GLU A 395 -12.06 44.90 30.20
C GLU A 395 -13.32 44.29 30.81
N ASP A 396 -14.41 44.26 30.03
CA ASP A 396 -15.64 43.57 30.42
C ASP A 396 -15.58 42.11 29.92
N GLU A 397 -15.59 41.16 30.86
CA GLU A 397 -15.59 39.71 30.56
C GLU A 397 -16.96 39.08 30.83
N LYS A 398 -17.47 38.31 29.86
CA LYS A 398 -18.69 37.52 30.00
C LYS A 398 -18.42 36.04 29.72
N THR A 399 -18.78 35.19 30.67
CA THR A 399 -18.63 33.74 30.55
C THR A 399 -19.98 33.07 30.30
N PHE A 400 -20.02 32.20 29.29
CA PHE A 400 -21.15 31.37 28.91
C PHE A 400 -20.78 29.90 29.02
N ASN A 401 -21.67 29.10 29.62
CA ASN A 401 -21.49 27.66 29.80
C ASN A 401 -22.74 26.91 29.33
N PHE A 402 -22.58 26.04 28.35
CA PHE A 402 -23.65 25.27 27.76
C PHE A 402 -23.41 23.77 27.91
N SER A 403 -24.51 23.04 28.07
CA SER A 403 -24.55 21.59 28.17
C SER A 403 -25.54 21.00 27.18
N GLU A 404 -25.64 19.67 27.14
CA GLU A 404 -26.60 18.94 26.29
C GLU A 404 -28.06 19.43 26.46
N LYS A 405 -28.41 19.99 27.63
CA LYS A 405 -29.73 20.61 27.86
C LYS A 405 -30.01 21.83 26.98
N ASN A 406 -28.97 22.55 26.57
CA ASN A 406 -29.06 23.78 25.78
C ASN A 406 -29.04 23.48 24.28
N PHE A 407 -28.16 22.58 23.84
CA PHE A 407 -27.92 22.35 22.41
C PHE A 407 -28.47 20.99 21.90
N GLY A 408 -29.11 20.21 22.78
CA GLY A 408 -29.55 18.86 22.47
C GLY A 408 -28.38 17.90 22.24
N ARG A 409 -28.66 16.77 21.59
CA ARG A 409 -27.61 15.80 21.26
C ARG A 409 -26.94 16.14 19.93
N ILE A 410 -25.65 16.46 19.96
CA ILE A 410 -24.84 16.78 18.78
C ILE A 410 -23.70 15.77 18.66
N LEU A 411 -23.57 15.13 17.48
CA LEU A 411 -22.43 14.27 17.18
C LEU A 411 -21.19 15.09 16.87
N PHE A 412 -20.01 14.53 17.12
CA PHE A 412 -18.74 15.14 16.77
C PHE A 412 -18.66 15.57 15.31
N GLU A 413 -19.17 14.75 14.39
CA GLU A 413 -19.16 15.01 12.94
C GLU A 413 -20.11 16.14 12.52
N ASP A 414 -21.17 16.37 13.31
CA ASP A 414 -22.23 17.36 13.04
C ASP A 414 -21.99 18.71 13.72
N TYR A 415 -20.97 18.81 14.58
CA TYR A 415 -20.59 20.05 15.24
C TYR A 415 -20.13 21.10 14.24
N ASN A 416 -20.49 22.37 14.47
CA ASN A 416 -20.02 23.51 13.70
C ASN A 416 -19.89 24.74 14.61
N SER A 417 -18.66 25.26 14.76
CA SER A 417 -18.33 26.43 15.59
C SER A 417 -19.09 27.69 15.18
N GLU A 418 -19.36 27.89 13.89
CA GLU A 418 -20.06 29.07 13.39
C GLU A 418 -21.53 29.12 13.84
N THR A 419 -22.14 27.97 14.17
CA THR A 419 -23.59 27.86 14.44
C THR A 419 -23.94 27.39 15.84
N ILE A 420 -22.96 26.87 16.61
CA ILE A 420 -23.24 26.26 17.91
C ILE A 420 -23.80 27.26 18.91
N TYR A 421 -23.29 28.50 18.91
CA TYR A 421 -23.71 29.50 19.88
C TYR A 421 -25.18 29.91 19.67
N GLU A 422 -25.63 30.03 18.43
CA GLU A 422 -27.04 30.29 18.11
C GLU A 422 -27.94 29.14 18.53
N LYS A 423 -27.49 27.90 18.37
CA LYS A 423 -28.23 26.71 18.84
C LYS A 423 -28.40 26.70 20.35
N CYS A 424 -27.43 27.23 21.11
CA CYS A 424 -27.47 27.26 22.57
C CYS A 424 -28.40 28.34 23.16
N LYS A 425 -28.83 29.31 22.35
CA LYS A 425 -29.69 30.44 22.79
C LYS A 425 -31.19 30.17 22.69
N LYS A 426 -31.58 29.02 22.16
CA LYS A 426 -32.97 28.53 22.14
C LYS A 426 -33.23 27.70 23.39
#